data_AF-A0A223HTL3-F1
#
_entry.id   AF-A0A223HTL3-F1
#
_cell.length_a   1.000
_cell.length_b   1.000
_cell.length_c   1.000
_cell.angle_alpha   90.00
_cell.angle_beta   90.00
_cell.angle_gamma   90.00
#
_symmetry.space_group_name_H-M   'P 1'
#
loop_
_entity.id
_entity.type
_entity.pdbx_description
1 polymer ?
#
loop_
_entity_poly.entity_id
_entity_poly.type
_entity_poly.pdbx_seq_one_letter_code
_entity_poly.pdbx_strand_id
1 'polypeptide(L)'
;MPEFITIEEAARITGFPSQEIQQWAISKKITSYVVKQGVRLVDLTNLREFISHIERMGIQKLYLQLIIQDKEEEINEIISQFDDYLFCLRSLKNISPLLKLIIAELSTFIHDKKDRLIFTEITSGAKIEDVAKRCGISYDGICRRYKVISLRLQENMGFLTEYKKTITNQDLEIERLWIENRNMEYELRRLYKKALQNGLCIESPRSLIPVPLNAAKRICQPITRLTLAPYIRKCLTTLKIETIEDILRYALKNGLDSLLDLPGFGALGLAQLKFQLEKHKIIDKTGHSDLYQYIICEADN
;
A
#
# COMPACT_ATOMS: atom_id res chain seq x y z
N MET A 1 -56.16 31.95 -48.99
CA MET A 1 -56.32 33.34 -48.52
C MET A 1 -55.91 33.39 -47.06
N PRO A 2 -55.24 34.45 -46.58
CA PRO A 2 -54.90 34.56 -45.16
C PRO A 2 -56.18 34.65 -44.32
N GLU A 3 -56.31 33.74 -43.36
CA GLU A 3 -57.44 33.67 -42.44
C GLU A 3 -57.08 34.42 -41.16
N PHE A 4 -57.78 35.53 -40.90
CA PHE A 4 -57.50 36.41 -39.76
C PHE A 4 -58.48 36.13 -38.63
N ILE A 5 -57.96 35.78 -37.46
CA ILE A 5 -58.75 35.46 -36.26
C ILE A 5 -58.36 36.36 -35.08
N THR A 6 -59.25 36.48 -34.08
CA THR A 6 -58.94 37.23 -32.85
C THR A 6 -57.92 36.46 -31.99
N ILE A 7 -57.23 37.15 -31.08
CA ILE A 7 -56.26 36.54 -30.16
C ILE A 7 -56.93 35.48 -29.26
N GLU A 8 -58.17 35.72 -28.85
CA GLU A 8 -58.96 34.79 -28.01
C GLU A 8 -59.29 33.50 -28.77
N GLU A 9 -59.66 33.63 -30.05
CA GLU A 9 -59.93 32.48 -30.90
C GLU A 9 -58.64 31.73 -31.25
N ALA A 10 -57.54 32.45 -31.47
CA ALA A 10 -56.22 31.86 -31.66
C ALA A 10 -55.76 31.04 -30.43
N ALA A 11 -55.99 31.56 -29.22
CA ALA A 11 -55.71 30.86 -27.98
C ALA A 11 -56.55 29.57 -27.85
N ARG A 12 -57.83 29.63 -28.23
CA ARG A 12 -58.73 28.48 -28.22
C ARG A 12 -58.30 27.37 -29.20
N ILE A 13 -57.87 27.76 -30.40
CA ILE A 13 -57.48 26.81 -31.46
C ILE A 13 -56.10 26.20 -31.20
N THR A 14 -55.15 26.99 -30.68
CA THR A 14 -53.76 26.57 -30.53
C THR A 14 -53.42 26.05 -29.13
N GLY A 15 -54.26 26.32 -28.13
CA GLY A 15 -54.04 25.95 -26.73
C GLY A 15 -53.02 26.84 -26.00
N PHE A 16 -52.40 27.80 -26.68
CA PHE A 16 -51.47 28.75 -26.06
C PHE A 16 -52.20 29.88 -25.33
N PRO A 17 -51.65 30.42 -24.23
CA PRO A 17 -52.23 31.54 -23.52
C PRO A 17 -52.40 32.77 -24.43
N SER A 18 -53.54 33.45 -24.33
CA SER A 18 -53.82 34.67 -25.10
C SER A 18 -52.74 35.75 -24.90
N GLN A 19 -52.17 35.82 -23.69
CA GLN A 19 -51.07 36.72 -23.33
C GLN A 19 -49.78 36.43 -24.13
N GLU A 20 -49.44 35.16 -24.36
CA GLU A 20 -48.26 34.77 -25.14
C GLU A 20 -48.45 35.07 -26.63
N ILE A 21 -49.62 34.73 -27.18
CA ILE A 21 -49.98 35.04 -28.58
C ILE A 21 -49.96 36.56 -28.80
N GLN A 22 -50.48 37.32 -27.83
CA GLN A 22 -50.44 38.78 -27.86
C GLN A 22 -49.00 39.30 -27.84
N GLN A 23 -48.11 38.74 -27.03
CA GLN A 23 -46.69 39.11 -27.01
C GLN A 23 -45.99 38.75 -28.33
N TRP A 24 -46.27 37.61 -28.94
CA TRP A 24 -45.73 37.25 -30.25
C TRP A 24 -46.17 38.23 -31.34
N ALA A 25 -47.44 38.64 -31.29
CA ALA A 25 -48.00 39.62 -32.22
C ALA A 25 -47.39 41.03 -32.01
N ILE A 26 -47.17 41.45 -30.77
CA ILE A 26 -46.53 42.74 -30.43
C ILE A 26 -45.05 42.74 -30.84
N SER A 27 -44.34 41.65 -30.60
CA SER A 27 -42.93 41.48 -30.96
C SER A 27 -42.68 41.19 -32.44
N LYS A 28 -43.74 41.23 -33.27
CA LYS A 28 -43.71 40.96 -34.71
C LYS A 28 -43.17 39.57 -35.09
N LYS A 29 -43.25 38.61 -34.17
CA LYS A 29 -42.90 37.20 -34.42
C LYS A 29 -43.97 36.49 -35.25
N ILE A 30 -45.21 36.97 -35.16
CA ILE A 30 -46.34 36.54 -35.98
C ILE A 30 -47.03 37.73 -36.65
N THR A 31 -47.57 37.51 -37.84
CA THR A 31 -48.29 38.51 -38.63
C THR A 31 -49.59 38.87 -37.93
N SER A 32 -49.75 40.16 -37.60
CA SER A 32 -50.96 40.69 -36.97
C SER A 32 -51.37 42.03 -37.57
N TYR A 33 -52.68 42.29 -37.57
CA TYR A 33 -53.31 43.52 -38.07
C TYR A 33 -54.21 44.13 -36.99
N VAL A 34 -54.19 45.45 -36.85
CA VAL A 34 -55.05 46.16 -35.88
C VAL A 34 -56.18 46.85 -36.64
N VAL A 35 -57.42 46.50 -36.30
CA VAL A 35 -58.62 47.11 -36.88
C VAL A 35 -58.91 48.44 -36.18
N LYS A 36 -59.62 49.37 -36.82
CA LYS A 36 -59.96 50.72 -36.30
C LYS A 36 -60.63 50.74 -34.91
N GLN A 37 -61.14 49.61 -34.41
CA GLN A 37 -61.71 49.44 -33.08
C GLN A 37 -60.69 49.02 -31.99
N GLY A 38 -59.40 48.92 -32.32
CA GLY A 38 -58.34 48.51 -31.38
C GLY A 38 -58.19 46.99 -31.23
N VAL A 39 -59.06 46.19 -31.85
CA VAL A 39 -58.99 44.73 -31.88
C VAL A 39 -57.86 44.28 -32.80
N ARG A 40 -56.95 43.45 -32.28
CA ARG A 40 -55.83 42.88 -33.03
C ARG A 40 -56.18 41.49 -33.55
N LEU A 41 -56.10 41.33 -34.87
CA LEU A 41 -56.28 40.08 -35.58
C LEU A 41 -54.93 39.46 -35.92
N VAL A 42 -54.84 38.14 -35.91
CA VAL A 42 -53.63 37.36 -36.19
C VAL A 42 -53.89 36.47 -37.41
N ASP A 43 -52.91 36.36 -38.30
CA ASP A 43 -52.96 35.41 -39.42
C ASP A 43 -52.76 33.99 -38.89
N LEU A 44 -53.80 33.16 -39.03
CA LEU A 44 -53.81 31.77 -38.54
C LEU A 44 -52.75 30.89 -39.22
N THR A 45 -52.44 31.13 -40.50
CA THR A 45 -51.46 30.33 -41.24
C THR A 45 -50.07 30.60 -40.71
N ASN A 46 -49.73 31.87 -40.57
CA ASN A 46 -48.44 32.29 -40.02
C ASN A 46 -48.28 31.89 -38.54
N LEU A 47 -49.36 31.95 -37.74
CA LEU A 47 -49.34 31.48 -36.36
C LEU A 47 -49.03 29.97 -36.27
N ARG A 48 -49.66 29.14 -37.12
CA ARG A 48 -49.40 27.70 -37.16
C ARG A 48 -47.96 27.37 -37.59
N GLU A 49 -47.43 28.08 -38.58
CA GLU A 49 -46.03 27.94 -39.01
C GLU A 49 -45.05 28.32 -37.90
N PHE A 50 -45.33 29.41 -37.18
CA PHE A 50 -44.52 29.87 -36.07
C PHE A 50 -44.53 28.90 -34.89
N ILE A 51 -45.69 28.33 -34.54
CA ILE A 51 -45.82 27.29 -33.52
C ILE A 51 -45.01 26.05 -33.92
N SER A 52 -45.15 25.57 -35.16
CA SER A 52 -44.38 24.43 -35.66
C SER A 52 -42.86 24.68 -35.60
N HIS A 53 -42.43 25.91 -35.86
CA HIS A 53 -41.03 26.31 -35.72
C HIS A 53 -40.56 26.28 -34.25
N ILE A 54 -41.35 26.81 -33.31
CA ILE A 54 -41.05 26.74 -31.88
C ILE A 54 -40.95 25.30 -31.40
N GLU A 55 -41.90 24.44 -31.79
CA GLU A 55 -41.90 23.01 -31.43
C GLU A 55 -40.65 22.30 -31.92
N ARG A 56 -40.27 22.53 -33.20
CA ARG A 56 -39.02 21.98 -33.76
C ARG A 56 -37.79 22.48 -33.02
N MET A 57 -37.72 23.75 -32.67
CA MET A 57 -36.61 24.30 -31.87
C MET A 57 -36.58 23.71 -30.45
N GLY A 58 -37.75 23.50 -29.83
CA GLY A 58 -37.87 22.83 -28.53
C GLY A 58 -37.32 21.41 -28.56
N ILE A 59 -37.67 20.64 -29.60
CA ILE A 59 -37.16 19.28 -29.83
C ILE A 59 -35.64 19.31 -30.06
N GLN A 60 -35.13 20.22 -30.88
CA GLN A 60 -33.69 20.38 -31.10
C GLN A 60 -32.94 20.71 -29.81
N LYS A 61 -33.50 21.60 -28.98
CA LYS A 61 -32.91 21.95 -27.68
C LYS A 61 -32.85 20.75 -26.74
N LEU A 62 -33.92 19.95 -26.67
CA LEU A 62 -33.96 18.72 -25.88
C LEU A 62 -32.92 17.70 -26.37
N TYR A 63 -32.78 17.53 -27.69
CA TYR A 63 -31.78 16.64 -28.28
C TYR A 63 -30.35 17.08 -27.95
N LEU A 64 -30.06 18.38 -28.06
CA LEU A 64 -28.74 18.93 -27.68
C LEU A 64 -28.46 18.77 -26.18
N GLN A 65 -29.46 18.92 -25.32
CA GLN A 65 -29.31 18.68 -23.89
C GLN A 65 -28.94 17.22 -23.59
N LEU A 66 -29.56 16.27 -24.29
CA LEU A 66 -29.24 14.85 -24.14
C LEU A 66 -27.79 14.56 -24.55
N ILE A 67 -27.32 15.12 -25.69
CA ILE A 67 -25.92 14.99 -26.12
C ILE A 67 -24.95 15.57 -25.08
N ILE A 68 -25.28 16.73 -24.51
CA ILE A 68 -24.44 17.35 -23.49
C ILE A 68 -24.36 16.45 -22.26
N GLN A 69 -25.49 15.89 -21.81
CA GLN A 69 -25.52 14.99 -20.67
C GLN A 69 -24.69 13.72 -20.92
N ASP A 70 -24.85 13.07 -22.08
CA ASP A 70 -24.03 11.91 -22.46
C ASP A 70 -22.53 12.25 -22.45
N LYS A 71 -22.16 13.45 -22.91
CA LYS A 71 -20.76 13.91 -22.91
C LYS A 71 -20.25 14.23 -21.50
N GLU A 72 -21.07 14.75 -20.62
CA GLU A 72 -20.73 14.95 -19.21
C GLU A 72 -20.50 13.61 -18.50
N GLU A 73 -21.35 12.62 -18.78
CA GLU A 73 -21.17 11.25 -18.27
C GLU A 73 -19.86 10.63 -18.79
N GLU A 74 -19.56 10.74 -20.09
CA GLU A 74 -18.29 10.28 -20.67
C GLU A 74 -17.07 10.94 -20.01
N ILE A 75 -17.12 12.25 -19.75
CA ILE A 75 -16.06 12.97 -19.03
C ILE A 75 -15.89 12.43 -17.61
N ASN A 76 -16.99 12.23 -16.89
CA ASN A 76 -16.96 11.74 -15.51
C ASN A 76 -16.42 10.31 -15.43
N GLU A 77 -16.76 9.44 -16.38
CA GLU A 77 -16.18 8.10 -16.49
C GLU A 77 -14.67 8.15 -16.71
N ILE A 78 -14.20 9.03 -17.61
CA ILE A 78 -12.76 9.21 -17.86
C ILE A 78 -12.07 9.71 -16.59
N ILE A 79 -12.62 10.71 -15.90
CA ILE A 79 -12.05 11.23 -14.64
C ILE A 79 -11.97 10.11 -13.59
N SER A 80 -13.05 9.34 -13.43
CA SER A 80 -13.10 8.24 -12.47
C SER A 80 -12.03 7.17 -12.74
N GLN A 81 -11.73 6.86 -14.01
CA GLN A 81 -10.65 5.93 -14.37
C GLN A 81 -9.26 6.43 -13.92
N PHE A 82 -9.06 7.74 -13.85
CA PHE A 82 -7.77 8.33 -13.46
C PHE A 82 -7.68 8.74 -11.99
N ASP A 83 -8.79 8.73 -11.25
CA ASP A 83 -8.80 9.13 -9.83
C ASP A 83 -7.90 8.24 -8.97
N ASP A 84 -7.90 6.92 -9.18
CA ASP A 84 -7.00 5.99 -8.47
C ASP A 84 -5.51 6.26 -8.78
N TYR A 85 -5.19 6.59 -10.03
CA TYR A 85 -3.83 6.98 -10.43
C TYR A 85 -3.43 8.31 -9.80
N LEU A 86 -4.33 9.29 -9.78
CA LEU A 86 -4.10 10.60 -9.15
C LEU A 86 -3.91 10.46 -7.64
N PHE A 87 -4.68 9.59 -6.98
CA PHE A 87 -4.50 9.26 -5.58
C PHE A 87 -3.10 8.71 -5.32
N CYS A 88 -2.69 7.68 -6.09
CA CYS A 88 -1.34 7.11 -6.00
C CYS A 88 -0.26 8.19 -6.16
N LEU A 89 -0.37 9.05 -7.19
CA LEU A 89 0.57 10.14 -7.45
C LEU A 89 0.62 11.17 -6.32
N ARG A 90 -0.53 11.51 -5.72
CA ARG A 90 -0.59 12.41 -4.55
C ARG A 90 0.11 11.79 -3.34
N SER A 91 -0.06 10.50 -3.12
CA SER A 91 0.61 9.76 -2.03
C SER A 91 2.13 9.69 -2.20
N LEU A 92 2.66 9.75 -3.43
CA LEU A 92 4.11 9.80 -3.67
C LEU A 92 4.79 10.99 -2.99
N LYS A 93 4.08 12.12 -2.77
CA LYS A 93 4.63 13.26 -2.01
C LYS A 93 4.99 12.88 -0.57
N ASN A 94 4.17 12.03 0.06
CA ASN A 94 4.39 11.61 1.45
C ASN A 94 5.58 10.64 1.58
N ILE A 95 5.86 9.85 0.55
CA ILE A 95 7.01 8.92 0.50
C ILE A 95 8.21 9.48 -0.30
N SER A 96 8.17 10.77 -0.66
CA SER A 96 9.18 11.42 -1.50
C SER A 96 10.63 11.25 -1.00
N PRO A 97 10.93 11.34 0.32
CA PRO A 97 12.29 11.13 0.80
C PRO A 97 12.82 9.73 0.51
N LEU A 98 12.00 8.69 0.70
CA LEU A 98 12.37 7.31 0.42
C LEU A 98 12.55 7.07 -1.08
N LEU A 99 11.64 7.61 -1.90
CA LEU A 99 11.77 7.52 -3.36
C LEU A 99 13.05 8.18 -3.86
N LYS A 100 13.46 9.32 -3.29
CA LYS A 100 14.73 9.97 -3.65
C LYS A 100 15.94 9.09 -3.36
N LEU A 101 15.95 8.36 -2.24
CA LEU A 101 17.02 7.42 -1.92
C LEU A 101 17.06 6.27 -2.93
N ILE A 102 15.90 5.69 -3.26
CA ILE A 102 15.80 4.62 -4.25
C ILE A 102 16.25 5.11 -5.63
N ILE A 103 15.83 6.30 -6.06
CA ILE A 103 16.24 6.90 -7.34
C ILE A 103 17.76 7.15 -7.35
N ALA A 104 18.32 7.68 -6.27
CA ALA A 104 19.77 7.91 -6.17
C ALA A 104 20.54 6.59 -6.32
N GLU A 105 20.11 5.54 -5.62
CA GLU A 105 20.74 4.22 -5.70
C GLU A 105 20.61 3.62 -7.11
N LEU A 106 19.41 3.62 -7.68
CA LEU A 106 19.17 3.15 -9.06
C LEU A 106 20.00 3.93 -10.09
N SER A 107 20.23 5.22 -9.87
CA SER A 107 21.02 6.05 -10.77
C SER A 107 22.50 5.65 -10.83
N THR A 108 23.03 4.99 -9.78
CA THR A 108 24.44 4.51 -9.76
C THR A 108 24.69 3.38 -10.76
N PHE A 109 23.65 2.60 -11.08
CA PHE A 109 23.69 1.54 -12.09
C PHE A 109 23.68 2.06 -13.52
N ILE A 110 23.49 3.36 -13.72
CA ILE A 110 23.53 3.99 -15.03
C ILE A 110 24.90 4.62 -15.26
N HIS A 111 25.68 3.99 -16.14
CA HIS A 111 27.05 4.42 -16.44
C HIS A 111 27.12 5.69 -17.29
N ASP A 112 26.23 5.82 -18.30
CA ASP A 112 26.22 6.99 -19.16
C ASP A 112 25.72 8.23 -18.40
N LYS A 113 26.50 9.31 -18.45
CA LYS A 113 26.22 10.54 -17.68
C LYS A 113 24.94 11.22 -18.13
N LYS A 114 24.60 11.18 -19.43
CA LYS A 114 23.37 11.79 -19.96
C LYS A 114 22.17 10.92 -19.59
N ASP A 115 22.27 9.61 -19.71
CA ASP A 115 21.22 8.67 -19.31
C ASP A 115 20.91 8.78 -17.82
N ARG A 116 21.94 8.89 -17.00
CA ARG A 116 21.78 9.09 -15.56
C ARG A 116 21.04 10.38 -15.23
N LEU A 117 21.38 11.48 -15.90
CA LEU A 117 20.66 12.76 -15.74
C LEU A 117 19.19 12.63 -16.16
N ILE A 118 18.93 12.04 -17.34
CA ILE A 118 17.60 11.83 -17.88
C ILE A 118 16.75 11.01 -16.90
N PHE A 119 17.29 9.90 -16.40
CA PHE A 119 16.62 9.03 -15.44
C PHE A 119 16.32 9.76 -14.14
N THR A 120 17.32 10.38 -13.51
CA THR A 120 17.16 11.03 -12.20
C THR A 120 16.14 12.17 -12.26
N GLU A 121 16.21 13.03 -13.28
CA GLU A 121 15.28 14.17 -13.42
C GLU A 121 13.84 13.71 -13.66
N ILE A 122 13.62 12.81 -14.64
CA ILE A 122 12.27 12.35 -15.00
C ILE A 122 11.65 11.57 -13.84
N THR A 123 12.40 10.64 -13.24
CA THR A 123 11.89 9.80 -12.13
C THR A 123 11.65 10.63 -10.85
N SER A 124 12.37 11.75 -10.68
CA SER A 124 12.12 12.70 -9.59
C SER A 124 10.92 13.63 -9.84
N GLY A 125 10.27 13.52 -11.00
CA GLY A 125 9.07 14.27 -11.35
C GLY A 125 9.29 15.53 -12.20
N ALA A 126 10.47 15.72 -12.79
CA ALA A 126 10.69 16.81 -13.75
C ALA A 126 9.86 16.57 -15.04
N LYS A 127 9.38 17.64 -15.66
CA LYS A 127 8.67 17.54 -16.94
C LYS A 127 9.62 17.07 -18.03
N ILE A 128 9.18 16.09 -18.81
CA ILE A 128 9.96 15.51 -19.92
C ILE A 128 10.39 16.60 -20.91
N GLU A 129 9.54 17.60 -21.17
CA GLU A 129 9.84 18.72 -22.07
C GLU A 129 11.03 19.58 -21.57
N ASP A 130 11.10 19.83 -20.26
CA ASP A 130 12.19 20.62 -19.68
C ASP A 130 13.52 19.85 -19.72
N VAL A 131 13.45 18.53 -19.53
CA VAL A 131 14.62 17.64 -19.65
C VAL A 131 15.07 17.55 -21.12
N ALA A 132 14.13 17.49 -22.06
CA ALA A 132 14.41 17.48 -23.50
C ALA A 132 15.16 18.74 -23.94
N LYS A 133 14.69 19.93 -23.52
CA LYS A 133 15.37 21.22 -23.77
C LYS A 133 16.79 21.24 -23.19
N ARG A 134 16.96 20.81 -21.92
CA ARG A 134 18.27 20.75 -21.25
C ARG A 134 19.24 19.78 -21.91
N CYS A 135 18.74 18.68 -22.47
CA CYS A 135 19.58 17.67 -23.15
C CYS A 135 19.82 17.96 -24.63
N GLY A 136 19.10 18.90 -25.24
CA GLY A 136 19.15 19.17 -26.68
C GLY A 136 18.59 18.03 -27.52
N ILE A 137 17.59 17.31 -27.02
CA ILE A 137 16.97 16.14 -27.66
C ILE A 137 15.48 16.42 -27.86
N SER A 138 14.84 15.83 -28.88
CA SER A 138 13.38 15.90 -29.03
C SER A 138 12.65 15.19 -27.89
N TYR A 139 11.40 15.57 -27.64
CA TYR A 139 10.54 14.91 -26.66
C TYR A 139 10.47 13.39 -26.88
N ASP A 140 10.20 12.96 -28.12
CA ASP A 140 10.16 11.53 -28.48
C ASP A 140 11.50 10.83 -28.28
N GLY A 141 12.61 11.54 -28.55
CA GLY A 141 13.95 11.04 -28.31
C GLY A 141 14.20 10.75 -26.83
N ILE A 142 13.76 11.66 -25.93
CA ILE A 142 13.81 11.43 -24.49
C ILE A 142 12.95 10.24 -24.07
N CYS A 143 11.71 10.15 -24.56
CA CYS A 143 10.80 9.04 -24.22
C CYS A 143 11.39 7.68 -24.62
N ARG A 144 11.96 7.57 -25.83
CA ARG A 144 12.63 6.34 -26.29
C ARG A 144 13.85 6.02 -25.43
N ARG A 145 14.68 7.03 -25.15
CA ARG A 145 15.91 6.86 -24.37
C ARG A 145 15.61 6.45 -22.92
N TYR A 146 14.65 7.10 -22.29
CA TYR A 146 14.16 6.75 -20.95
C TYR A 146 13.62 5.32 -20.91
N LYS A 147 12.84 4.89 -21.91
CA LYS A 147 12.35 3.50 -22.00
C LYS A 147 13.50 2.48 -22.03
N VAL A 148 14.56 2.74 -22.79
CA VAL A 148 15.75 1.87 -22.84
C VAL A 148 16.46 1.82 -21.49
N ILE A 149 16.59 2.95 -20.80
CA ILE A 149 17.19 3.00 -19.46
C ILE A 149 16.39 2.15 -18.48
N SER A 150 15.06 2.30 -18.46
CA SER A 150 14.18 1.52 -17.58
C SER A 150 14.26 0.01 -17.83
N LEU A 151 14.33 -0.42 -19.09
CA LEU A 151 14.49 -1.83 -19.44
C LEU A 151 15.81 -2.41 -18.93
N ARG A 152 16.93 -1.69 -19.14
CA ARG A 152 18.25 -2.13 -18.65
C ARG A 152 18.31 -2.20 -17.12
N LEU A 153 17.71 -1.22 -16.44
CA LEU A 153 17.60 -1.26 -14.99
C LEU A 153 16.79 -2.48 -14.52
N GLN A 154 15.68 -2.78 -15.21
CA GLN A 154 14.85 -3.94 -14.91
C GLN A 154 15.60 -5.26 -15.07
N GLU A 155 16.35 -5.43 -16.15
CA GLU A 155 17.19 -6.62 -16.40
C GLU A 155 18.24 -6.82 -15.31
N ASN A 156 18.77 -5.72 -14.76
CA ASN A 156 19.78 -5.78 -13.72
C ASN A 156 19.23 -5.99 -12.30
N MET A 157 17.92 -5.84 -12.03
CA MET A 157 17.34 -5.94 -10.68
C MET A 157 17.51 -7.30 -9.98
N GLY A 158 18.04 -8.33 -10.66
CA GLY A 158 18.43 -9.60 -10.04
C GLY A 158 19.35 -9.43 -8.83
N PHE A 159 20.23 -8.41 -8.85
CA PHE A 159 21.16 -8.12 -7.76
C PHE A 159 20.44 -7.76 -6.44
N LEU A 160 19.26 -7.10 -6.49
CA LEU A 160 18.51 -6.76 -5.27
C LEU A 160 17.98 -8.01 -4.56
N THR A 161 17.58 -9.01 -5.35
CA THR A 161 17.16 -10.31 -4.82
C THR A 161 18.35 -11.03 -4.21
N GLU A 162 19.52 -10.93 -4.83
CA GLU A 162 20.76 -11.49 -4.32
C GLU A 162 21.22 -10.79 -3.03
N TYR A 163 21.24 -9.45 -2.98
CA TYR A 163 21.52 -8.71 -1.74
C TYR A 163 20.56 -9.07 -0.62
N LYS A 164 19.26 -9.19 -0.90
CA LYS A 164 18.28 -9.62 0.11
C LYS A 164 18.61 -11.01 0.65
N LYS A 165 19.01 -11.95 -0.21
CA LYS A 165 19.46 -13.29 0.22
C LYS A 165 20.73 -13.19 1.06
N THR A 166 21.72 -12.41 0.63
CA THR A 166 22.99 -12.21 1.33
C THR A 166 22.77 -11.61 2.72
N ILE A 167 21.97 -10.54 2.84
CA ILE A 167 21.61 -9.93 4.12
C ILE A 167 20.93 -10.96 5.03
N THR A 168 19.95 -11.70 4.50
CA THR A 168 19.27 -12.74 5.29
C THR A 168 20.23 -13.82 5.77
N ASN A 169 21.20 -14.23 4.94
CA ASN A 169 22.21 -15.21 5.32
C ASN A 169 23.19 -14.65 6.36
N GLN A 170 23.59 -13.39 6.23
CA GLN A 170 24.45 -12.71 7.20
C GLN A 170 23.77 -12.55 8.55
N ASP A 171 22.49 -12.16 8.57
CA ASP A 171 21.70 -12.07 9.80
C ASP A 171 21.64 -13.42 10.52
N LEU A 172 21.43 -14.52 9.78
CA LEU A 172 21.41 -15.87 10.34
C LEU A 172 22.79 -16.30 10.88
N GLU A 173 23.87 -15.91 10.23
CA GLU A 173 25.23 -16.19 10.70
C GLU A 173 25.56 -15.39 11.96
N ILE A 174 25.11 -14.13 12.05
CA ILE A 174 25.22 -13.32 13.27
C ILE A 174 24.46 -13.99 14.43
N GLU A 175 23.23 -14.45 14.20
CA GLU A 175 22.44 -15.19 15.20
C GLU A 175 23.16 -16.46 15.67
N ARG A 176 23.77 -17.22 14.76
CA ARG A 176 24.54 -18.42 15.10
C ARG A 176 25.77 -18.10 15.94
N LEU A 177 26.60 -17.15 15.49
CA LEU A 177 27.81 -16.73 16.20
C LEU A 177 27.49 -16.18 17.59
N TRP A 178 26.36 -15.49 17.74
CA TRP A 178 25.89 -15.01 19.04
C TRP A 178 25.63 -16.16 20.02
N ILE A 179 24.96 -17.24 19.60
CA ILE A 179 24.75 -18.43 20.44
C ILE A 179 26.06 -19.11 20.77
N GLU A 180 26.94 -19.32 19.78
CA GLU A 180 28.24 -19.96 19.98
C GLU A 180 29.11 -19.18 20.98
N ASN A 181 29.18 -17.86 20.86
CA ASN A 181 29.87 -16.99 21.82
C ASN A 181 29.29 -17.12 23.23
N ARG A 182 27.97 -17.08 23.36
CA ARG A 182 27.30 -17.18 24.67
C ARG A 182 27.54 -18.57 25.30
N ASN A 183 27.52 -19.64 24.51
CA ASN A 183 27.87 -20.99 24.95
C ASN A 183 29.32 -21.09 25.41
N MET A 184 30.26 -20.47 24.68
CA MET A 184 31.67 -20.41 25.09
C MET A 184 31.84 -19.69 26.44
N GLU A 185 31.16 -18.56 26.65
CA GLU A 185 31.18 -17.86 27.94
C GLU A 185 30.66 -18.73 29.09
N TYR A 186 29.55 -19.45 28.88
CA TYR A 186 29.00 -20.34 29.91
C TYR A 186 29.95 -21.50 30.23
N GLU A 187 30.53 -22.12 29.21
CA GLU A 187 31.45 -23.24 29.41
C GLU A 187 32.74 -22.77 30.10
N LEU A 188 33.26 -21.58 29.78
CA LEU A 188 34.40 -20.98 30.49
C LEU A 188 34.09 -20.78 31.98
N ARG A 189 32.92 -20.22 32.33
CA ARG A 189 32.49 -20.05 33.72
C ARG A 189 32.38 -21.40 34.45
N ARG A 190 31.80 -22.40 33.79
CA ARG A 190 31.65 -23.77 34.32
C ARG A 190 33.00 -24.44 34.55
N LEU A 191 33.93 -24.35 33.60
CA LEU A 191 35.27 -24.91 33.72
C LEU A 191 36.07 -24.21 34.82
N TYR A 192 36.01 -22.88 34.90
CA TYR A 192 36.64 -22.12 35.98
C TYR A 192 36.17 -22.58 37.36
N LYS A 193 34.85 -22.76 37.53
CA LYS A 193 34.27 -23.25 38.80
C LYS A 193 34.68 -24.69 39.11
N LYS A 194 34.63 -25.59 38.13
CA LYS A 194 35.07 -26.98 38.31
C LYS A 194 36.55 -27.05 38.71
N ALA A 195 37.40 -26.24 38.08
CA ALA A 195 38.81 -26.16 38.39
C ALA A 195 39.06 -25.69 39.84
N LEU A 196 38.26 -24.73 40.34
CA LEU A 196 38.30 -24.29 41.73
C LEU A 196 37.87 -25.37 42.72
N GLN A 197 36.93 -26.25 42.35
CA GLN A 197 36.37 -27.27 43.25
C GLN A 197 37.16 -28.59 43.25
N ASN A 198 37.57 -29.09 42.08
CA ASN A 198 38.05 -30.48 41.92
C ASN A 198 39.42 -30.58 41.21
N GLY A 199 40.13 -29.47 40.98
CA GLY A 199 41.36 -29.43 40.20
C GLY A 199 41.14 -29.48 38.67
N LEU A 200 42.23 -29.43 37.89
CA LEU A 200 42.21 -29.35 36.42
C LEU A 200 41.97 -30.72 35.76
N CYS A 201 40.76 -31.28 35.89
CA CYS A 201 40.26 -32.33 34.99
C CYS A 201 39.26 -31.72 34.01
N ILE A 202 39.73 -31.45 32.79
CA ILE A 202 38.92 -30.81 31.73
C ILE A 202 38.55 -31.89 30.70
N GLU A 203 37.28 -32.28 30.69
CA GLU A 203 36.68 -33.00 29.57
C GLU A 203 36.53 -32.06 28.36
N SER A 204 36.43 -32.62 27.15
CA SER A 204 36.24 -31.80 25.93
C SER A 204 35.05 -30.83 26.08
N PRO A 205 35.23 -29.53 25.77
CA PRO A 205 34.17 -28.53 25.93
C PRO A 205 32.96 -28.85 25.05
N ARG A 206 31.76 -28.82 25.63
CA ARG A 206 30.52 -29.00 24.86
C ARG A 206 30.23 -27.82 23.92
N SER A 207 30.89 -26.68 24.13
CA SER A 207 30.79 -25.48 23.30
C SER A 207 31.39 -25.63 21.91
N LEU A 208 32.16 -26.69 21.66
CA LEU A 208 32.75 -26.97 20.35
C LEU A 208 31.77 -27.64 19.37
N ILE A 209 30.55 -27.96 19.81
CA ILE A 209 29.50 -28.46 18.92
C ILE A 209 29.02 -27.28 18.05
N PRO A 210 29.25 -27.29 16.73
CA PRO A 210 28.82 -26.19 15.86
C PRO A 210 27.30 -26.12 15.85
N VAL A 211 26.75 -24.91 15.96
CA VAL A 211 25.29 -24.71 16.00
C VAL A 211 24.76 -24.61 14.56
N PRO A 212 23.89 -25.52 14.10
CA PRO A 212 23.32 -25.43 12.76
C PRO A 212 22.47 -24.16 12.59
N LEU A 213 22.51 -23.53 11.42
CA LEU A 213 21.77 -22.28 11.14
C LEU A 213 20.25 -22.39 11.38
N ASN A 214 19.66 -23.54 11.07
CA ASN A 214 18.24 -23.80 11.33
C ASN A 214 17.92 -23.89 12.83
N ALA A 215 18.85 -24.40 13.65
CA ALA A 215 18.73 -24.41 15.10
C ALA A 215 18.91 -22.99 15.67
N ALA A 216 19.93 -22.26 15.22
CA ALA A 216 20.17 -20.87 15.63
C ALA A 216 18.95 -19.98 15.41
N LYS A 217 18.35 -20.06 14.22
CA LYS A 217 17.11 -19.35 13.87
C LYS A 217 15.92 -19.66 14.77
N ARG A 218 15.86 -20.86 15.37
CA ARG A 218 14.79 -21.26 16.31
C ARG A 218 15.08 -20.75 17.71
N ILE A 219 16.35 -20.79 18.11
CA ILE A 219 16.84 -20.38 19.43
C ILE A 219 16.77 -18.86 19.61
N CYS A 220 17.19 -18.07 18.61
CA CYS A 220 17.21 -16.61 18.67
C CYS A 220 15.82 -15.95 18.52
N GLN A 221 14.74 -16.72 18.39
CA GLN A 221 13.41 -16.12 18.22
C GLN A 221 12.98 -15.39 19.49
N PRO A 222 12.39 -14.19 19.36
CA PRO A 222 11.81 -13.53 20.51
C PRO A 222 10.52 -14.23 20.94
N ILE A 223 10.23 -14.24 22.24
CA ILE A 223 8.98 -14.82 22.78
C ILE A 223 7.73 -14.09 22.29
N THR A 224 7.89 -12.90 21.71
CA THR A 224 6.80 -12.13 21.06
C THR A 224 6.16 -12.90 19.90
N ARG A 225 6.90 -13.79 19.23
CA ARG A 225 6.37 -14.66 18.18
C ARG A 225 5.42 -15.75 18.69
N LEU A 226 5.56 -16.16 19.94
CA LEU A 226 4.63 -17.11 20.56
C LEU A 226 3.32 -16.40 20.87
N THR A 227 2.17 -17.00 20.56
CA THR A 227 0.87 -16.41 20.88
C THR A 227 0.51 -16.69 22.36
N LEU A 228 1.09 -15.88 23.25
CA LEU A 228 0.95 -16.01 24.70
C LEU A 228 0.00 -14.95 25.25
N ALA A 229 -0.78 -15.33 26.27
CA ALA A 229 -1.64 -14.41 27.00
C ALA A 229 -0.81 -13.32 27.72
N PRO A 230 -1.36 -12.10 27.94
CA PRO A 230 -0.61 -11.00 28.53
C PRO A 230 -0.01 -11.30 29.91
N TYR A 231 -0.71 -12.08 30.75
CA TYR A 231 -0.21 -12.45 32.07
C TYR A 231 1.02 -13.36 31.99
N ILE A 232 1.04 -14.33 31.05
CA ILE A 232 2.20 -15.21 30.82
C ILE A 232 3.40 -14.37 30.40
N ARG A 233 3.21 -13.43 29.46
CA ARG A 233 4.28 -12.53 29.02
C ARG A 233 4.83 -11.71 30.18
N LYS A 234 3.96 -11.15 31.02
CA LYS A 234 4.36 -10.37 32.20
C LYS A 234 5.24 -11.21 33.14
N CYS A 235 4.86 -12.45 33.43
CA CYS A 235 5.65 -13.35 34.26
C CYS A 235 7.01 -13.68 33.64
N LEU A 236 7.07 -13.98 32.34
CA LEU A 236 8.33 -14.24 31.63
C LEU A 236 9.25 -13.00 31.64
N THR A 237 8.69 -11.81 31.45
CA THR A 237 9.45 -10.54 31.55
C THR A 237 9.98 -10.31 32.96
N THR A 238 9.24 -10.65 34.01
CA THR A 238 9.74 -10.59 35.41
C THR A 238 10.98 -11.48 35.61
N LEU A 239 11.05 -12.61 34.92
CA LEU A 239 12.22 -13.50 34.90
C LEU A 239 13.32 -13.09 33.93
N LYS A 240 13.16 -11.96 33.21
CA LYS A 240 14.04 -11.52 32.12
C LYS A 240 14.18 -12.56 31.00
N ILE A 241 13.11 -13.32 30.75
CA ILE A 241 13.02 -14.26 29.63
C ILE A 241 12.43 -13.49 28.44
N GLU A 242 13.25 -13.21 27.43
CA GLU A 242 12.87 -12.41 26.25
C GLU A 242 12.97 -13.22 24.95
N THR A 243 13.78 -14.28 24.94
CA THR A 243 14.01 -15.14 23.78
C THR A 243 13.68 -16.61 24.05
N ILE A 244 13.55 -17.41 22.98
CA ILE A 244 13.44 -18.86 23.09
C ILE A 244 14.69 -19.46 23.75
N GLU A 245 15.86 -18.89 23.49
CA GLU A 245 17.11 -19.26 24.14
C GLU A 245 17.00 -19.16 25.68
N ASP A 246 16.43 -18.07 26.20
CA ASP A 246 16.25 -17.87 27.64
C ASP A 246 15.26 -18.90 28.22
N ILE A 247 14.19 -19.24 27.49
CA ILE A 247 13.24 -20.31 27.89
C ILE A 247 13.98 -21.65 27.97
N LEU A 248 14.77 -21.99 26.95
CA LEU A 248 15.48 -23.26 26.88
C LEU A 248 16.53 -23.37 28.00
N ARG A 249 17.25 -22.29 28.29
CA ARG A 249 18.18 -22.24 29.42
C ARG A 249 17.49 -22.35 30.77
N TYR A 250 16.37 -21.64 30.94
CA TYR A 250 15.56 -21.75 32.15
C TYR A 250 15.06 -23.20 32.35
N ALA A 251 14.55 -23.81 31.28
CA ALA A 251 14.05 -25.18 31.31
C ALA A 251 15.14 -26.20 31.67
N LEU A 252 16.36 -26.04 31.12
CA LEU A 252 17.49 -26.90 31.45
C LEU A 252 17.95 -26.76 32.91
N LYS A 253 17.85 -25.54 33.48
CA LYS A 253 18.31 -25.27 34.85
C LYS A 253 17.28 -25.65 35.91
N ASN A 254 16.03 -25.24 35.73
CA ASN A 254 14.99 -25.33 36.76
C ASN A 254 13.87 -26.32 36.40
N GLY A 255 13.79 -26.75 35.14
CA GLY A 255 12.60 -27.38 34.58
C GLY A 255 11.54 -26.35 34.16
N LEU A 256 10.69 -26.67 33.18
CA LEU A 256 9.57 -25.79 32.82
C LEU A 256 8.47 -25.78 33.89
N ASP A 257 8.33 -26.87 34.63
CA ASP A 257 7.28 -27.01 35.64
C ASP A 257 7.52 -26.11 36.87
N SER A 258 8.77 -25.66 37.10
CA SER A 258 9.09 -24.67 38.16
C SER A 258 8.47 -23.30 37.91
N LEU A 259 7.95 -23.04 36.70
CA LEU A 259 7.16 -21.83 36.44
C LEU A 259 5.87 -21.81 37.26
N LEU A 260 5.35 -22.96 37.71
CA LEU A 260 4.15 -23.04 38.56
C LEU A 260 4.35 -22.43 39.95
N ASP A 261 5.61 -22.35 40.40
CA ASP A 261 5.95 -21.77 41.70
C ASP A 261 5.91 -20.23 41.67
N LEU A 262 5.74 -19.63 40.49
CA LEU A 262 5.71 -18.18 40.32
C LEU A 262 4.33 -17.59 40.60
N PRO A 263 4.25 -16.49 41.38
CA PRO A 263 2.99 -15.82 41.65
C PRO A 263 2.37 -15.30 40.34
N GLY A 264 1.14 -15.75 40.05
CA GLY A 264 0.39 -15.39 38.85
C GLY A 264 0.59 -16.32 37.64
N PHE A 265 1.39 -17.39 37.77
CA PHE A 265 1.59 -18.38 36.71
C PHE A 265 0.89 -19.71 37.04
N GLY A 266 -0.29 -19.92 36.46
CA GLY A 266 -1.10 -21.12 36.71
C GLY A 266 -0.84 -22.28 35.74
N ALA A 267 -1.41 -23.44 36.04
CA ALA A 267 -1.35 -24.64 35.20
C ALA A 267 -1.82 -24.41 33.75
N LEU A 268 -2.84 -23.56 33.56
CA LEU A 268 -3.32 -23.15 32.25
C LEU A 268 -2.27 -22.35 31.46
N GLY A 269 -1.50 -21.50 32.15
CA GLY A 269 -0.43 -20.71 31.55
C GLY A 269 0.74 -21.59 31.13
N LEU A 270 1.10 -22.58 31.95
CA LEU A 270 2.10 -23.57 31.60
C LEU A 270 1.69 -24.43 30.41
N ALA A 271 0.44 -24.90 30.38
CA ALA A 271 -0.10 -25.67 29.25
C ALA A 271 -0.11 -24.84 27.96
N GLN A 272 -0.51 -23.57 28.03
CA GLN A 272 -0.46 -22.67 26.88
C GLN A 272 0.98 -22.46 26.39
N LEU A 273 1.94 -22.27 27.30
CA LEU A 273 3.35 -22.11 26.94
C LEU A 273 3.90 -23.38 26.27
N LYS A 274 3.71 -24.56 26.86
CA LYS A 274 4.13 -25.85 26.27
C LYS A 274 3.51 -26.06 24.89
N PHE A 275 2.22 -25.79 24.73
CA PHE A 275 1.54 -25.88 23.44
C PHE A 275 2.14 -24.94 22.38
N GLN A 276 2.45 -23.69 22.75
CA GLN A 276 3.09 -22.76 21.81
C GLN A 276 4.52 -23.20 21.46
N LEU A 277 5.28 -23.71 22.43
CA LEU A 277 6.61 -24.26 22.17
C LEU A 277 6.55 -25.48 21.23
N GLU A 278 5.59 -26.38 21.41
CA GLU A 278 5.37 -27.53 20.51
C GLU A 278 4.98 -27.06 19.10
N LYS A 279 4.02 -26.12 19.00
CA LYS A 279 3.57 -25.56 17.71
C LYS A 279 4.71 -24.95 16.91
N HIS A 280 5.63 -24.26 17.59
CA HIS A 280 6.82 -23.66 16.97
C HIS A 280 7.98 -24.66 16.80
N LYS A 281 7.71 -25.95 17.04
CA LYS A 281 8.68 -27.05 17.01
C LYS A 281 9.87 -26.80 17.93
N ILE A 282 9.71 -26.08 19.03
CA ILE A 282 10.80 -25.85 20.00
C ILE A 282 10.96 -27.06 20.92
N ILE A 283 9.84 -27.66 21.33
CA ILE A 283 9.78 -28.93 22.06
C ILE A 283 8.94 -29.94 21.27
N ASP A 284 9.12 -31.22 21.56
CA ASP A 284 8.27 -32.30 21.06
C ASP A 284 7.08 -32.57 22.01
N LYS A 285 6.24 -33.53 21.63
CA LYS A 285 5.08 -33.98 22.40
C LYS A 285 5.41 -34.54 23.78
N THR A 286 6.65 -35.00 23.97
CA THR A 286 7.15 -35.51 25.25
C THR A 286 7.70 -34.39 26.14
N GLY A 287 7.80 -33.17 25.60
CA GLY A 287 8.35 -32.00 26.28
C GLY A 287 9.86 -31.86 26.12
N HIS A 288 10.51 -32.72 25.31
CA HIS A 288 11.94 -32.67 25.06
C HIS A 288 12.26 -31.72 23.89
N SER A 289 13.40 -31.01 23.95
CA SER A 289 13.88 -30.17 22.86
C SER A 289 15.13 -30.76 22.22
N ASP A 290 15.10 -30.96 20.90
CA ASP A 290 16.29 -31.26 20.09
C ASP A 290 17.32 -30.10 20.15
N LEU A 291 16.92 -28.91 20.57
CA LEU A 291 17.80 -27.74 20.67
C LEU A 291 18.70 -27.76 21.91
N TYR A 292 18.41 -28.61 22.90
CA TYR A 292 19.20 -28.70 24.12
C TYR A 292 20.66 -29.11 23.87
N GLN A 293 20.93 -29.86 22.80
CA GLN A 293 22.29 -30.23 22.42
C GLN A 293 23.15 -29.03 21.99
N TYR A 294 22.52 -27.90 21.65
CA TYR A 294 23.18 -26.67 21.17
C TYR A 294 23.21 -25.56 22.22
N ILE A 295 22.78 -25.82 23.46
CA ILE A 295 22.69 -24.81 24.52
C ILE A 295 23.44 -25.29 25.76
N ILE A 296 24.26 -24.40 26.32
CA ILE A 296 24.97 -24.62 27.57
C ILE A 296 24.35 -23.73 28.65
N CYS A 297 24.14 -24.32 29.84
CA CYS A 297 23.65 -23.62 31.04
C CYS A 297 24.77 -23.38 32.05
N GLU A 298 24.62 -22.34 32.86
CA GLU A 298 25.51 -22.10 34.01
C GLU A 298 25.51 -23.31 34.95
N ALA A 299 26.68 -23.63 35.50
CA ALA A 299 26.80 -24.60 36.59
C ALA A 299 26.14 -24.03 37.85
N ASP A 300 25.42 -24.87 38.60
CA ASP A 300 24.75 -24.49 39.84
C ASP A 300 25.72 -23.82 40.81
N ASN A 301 25.25 -22.76 41.48
CA ASN A 301 25.99 -22.01 42.51
C ASN A 301 26.24 -22.86 43.76
#